data_AF-A0AA36JK20-F1
#
_entry.id   AF-A0AA36JK20-F1
#
_cell.length_a   1.000
_cell.length_b   1.000
_cell.length_c   1.000
_cell.angle_alpha   90.00
_cell.angle_beta   90.00
_cell.angle_gamma   90.00
#
_symmetry.space_group_name_H-M   'P 1'
#
loop_
_entity.id
_entity.type
_entity.pdbx_description
1 polymer ?
#
loop_
_entity_poly.entity_id
_entity_poly.type
_entity_poly.pdbx_seq_one_letter_code
_entity_poly.pdbx_strand_id
1 'polypeptide(L)'
;MPTLVIAIPFRPDPKCDLDQMAKDFQQEFAASSCKKLPEHVCAEIKEIRLVYQNEGYACAEGDVVIAYGHGGDDNADLSNNQGQWVKPKDVIEMLEGINAQAAERVLFMACYSALENHAAPLWKARHGKKTFGGLKDVATLFQGPLRSGLFTGVCKALVEV
;
A
#
# COMPACT_ATOMS: atom_id res chain seq x y z
N MET A 1 11.93 -10.45 9.99
CA MET A 1 11.46 -9.34 10.85
C MET A 1 10.32 -8.67 10.11
N PRO A 2 9.26 -8.17 10.76
CA PRO A 2 8.10 -7.65 10.04
C PRO A 2 8.43 -6.35 9.28
N THR A 3 8.25 -6.38 7.96
CA THR A 3 8.42 -5.21 7.08
C THR A 3 7.06 -4.71 6.61
N LEU A 4 6.87 -3.39 6.64
CA LEU A 4 5.77 -2.74 5.94
C LEU A 4 6.18 -2.49 4.49
N VAL A 5 5.60 -3.23 3.56
CA VAL A 5 5.87 -3.11 2.13
C VAL A 5 4.81 -2.22 1.50
N ILE A 6 5.21 -1.09 0.95
CA ILE A 6 4.33 -0.20 0.19
C ILE A 6 4.56 -0.49 -1.29
N ALA A 7 3.63 -1.23 -1.88
CA ALA A 7 3.62 -1.56 -3.30
C ALA A 7 2.97 -0.40 -4.08
N ILE A 8 3.78 0.27 -4.90
CA ILE A 8 3.37 1.36 -5.78
C ILE A 8 3.22 0.79 -7.20
N PRO A 9 2.00 0.59 -7.71
CA PRO A 9 1.77 -0.06 -8.99
C PRO A 9 2.06 0.85 -10.19
N PHE A 10 2.75 1.96 -10.00
CA PHE A 10 3.11 2.93 -11.03
C PHE A 10 4.60 2.86 -11.33
N ARG A 11 4.99 3.36 -12.49
CA ARG A 11 6.40 3.56 -12.81
C ARG A 11 6.92 4.76 -12.01
N PRO A 12 8.19 4.73 -11.57
CA PRO A 12 8.85 5.91 -11.01
C PRO A 12 8.74 7.10 -11.98
N ASP A 13 8.37 8.27 -11.46
CA ASP A 13 8.31 9.51 -12.23
C ASP A 13 9.39 10.48 -11.74
N PRO A 14 10.32 10.95 -12.61
CA PRO A 14 11.38 11.86 -12.20
C PRO A 14 10.90 13.25 -11.73
N LYS A 15 9.63 13.61 -11.98
CA LYS A 15 9.01 14.85 -11.51
C LYS A 15 8.28 14.69 -10.18
N CYS A 16 8.16 13.46 -9.69
CA CYS A 16 7.48 13.16 -8.43
C CYS A 16 8.49 12.50 -7.50
N ASP A 17 8.83 13.16 -6.40
CA ASP A 17 9.84 12.65 -5.49
C ASP A 17 9.26 11.62 -4.50
N LEU A 18 8.62 10.57 -5.05
CA LEU A 18 8.06 9.46 -4.30
C LEU A 18 9.11 8.81 -3.39
N ASP A 19 10.36 8.76 -3.85
CA ASP A 19 11.49 8.24 -3.09
C ASP A 19 11.84 9.14 -1.90
N GLN A 20 11.90 10.47 -2.07
CA GLN A 20 12.12 11.37 -0.95
C GLN A 20 10.93 11.40 0.01
N MET A 21 9.70 11.44 -0.50
CA MET A 21 8.50 11.41 0.36
C MET A 21 8.41 10.10 1.16
N ALA A 22 8.84 8.98 0.59
CA ALA A 22 8.93 7.73 1.33
C ALA A 22 10.11 7.66 2.30
N LYS A 23 11.24 8.30 2.00
CA LYS A 23 12.33 8.51 2.97
C LYS A 23 11.86 9.38 4.13
N ASP A 24 11.12 10.45 3.85
CA ASP A 24 10.55 11.35 4.86
C ASP A 24 9.53 10.59 5.71
N PHE A 25 8.65 9.81 5.08
CA PHE A 25 7.72 8.93 5.78
C PHE A 25 8.45 7.88 6.63
N GLN A 26 9.53 7.27 6.12
CA GLN A 26 10.39 6.36 6.88
C GLN A 26 10.99 7.04 8.12
N GLN A 27 11.46 8.28 7.98
CA GLN A 27 12.03 9.05 9.09
C GLN A 27 10.96 9.43 10.12
N GLU A 28 9.81 9.93 9.68
CA GLU A 28 8.66 10.23 10.54
C GLU A 28 8.18 8.98 11.29
N PHE A 29 8.08 7.85 10.60
CA PHE A 29 7.73 6.57 11.20
C PHE A 29 8.79 6.09 12.19
N ALA A 30 10.08 6.21 11.87
CA ALA A 30 11.17 5.85 12.77
C ALA A 30 11.16 6.68 14.06
N ALA A 31 10.82 7.96 13.94
CA ALA A 31 10.66 8.91 15.05
C ALA A 31 9.34 8.73 15.84
N SER A 32 8.36 8.02 15.29
CA SER A 32 7.10 7.72 15.97
C SER A 32 7.33 6.80 17.18
N SER A 33 6.75 7.19 18.33
CA SER A 33 6.71 6.39 19.55
C SER A 33 5.70 5.24 19.50
N CYS A 34 4.79 5.26 18.53
CA CYS A 34 3.85 4.18 18.27
C CYS A 34 4.26 3.50 16.97
N LYS A 35 4.82 2.28 17.03
CA LYS A 35 5.18 1.44 15.86
C LYS A 35 4.31 0.19 15.74
N LYS A 36 3.26 0.13 16.56
CA LYS A 36 2.32 -0.99 16.59
C LYS A 36 1.17 -0.68 15.64
N LEU A 37 0.92 -1.60 14.72
CA LEU A 37 -0.38 -1.69 14.09
C LEU A 37 -1.41 -2.15 15.17
N PRO A 38 -2.71 -1.80 15.07
CA PRO A 38 -3.73 -2.12 16.06
C PRO A 38 -3.81 -3.60 16.39
N GLU A 39 -4.43 -3.94 17.53
CA GLU A 39 -4.44 -5.24 18.24
C GLU A 39 -4.64 -6.52 17.41
N HIS A 40 -5.10 -6.42 16.16
CA HIS A 40 -5.25 -7.56 15.26
C HIS A 40 -4.04 -7.81 14.36
N VAL A 41 -3.04 -6.92 14.34
CA VAL A 41 -1.82 -7.04 13.54
C VAL A 41 -0.63 -7.05 14.50
N CYS A 42 -0.34 -8.22 15.06
CA CYS A 42 0.64 -8.44 16.14
C CYS A 42 2.11 -8.28 15.72
N ALA A 43 2.47 -7.22 15.01
CA ALA A 43 3.84 -6.95 14.62
C ALA A 43 4.21 -5.48 14.84
N GLU A 44 5.23 -5.27 15.67
CA GLU A 44 6.00 -4.03 15.65
C GLU A 44 6.70 -3.95 14.29
N ILE A 45 6.34 -2.96 13.46
CA ILE A 45 7.02 -2.74 12.18
C ILE A 45 8.43 -2.22 12.48
N LYS A 46 9.44 -2.90 11.95
CA LYS A 46 10.85 -2.50 12.13
C LYS A 46 11.47 -1.85 10.90
N GLU A 47 10.87 -2.03 9.73
CA GLU A 47 11.33 -1.51 8.44
C GLU A 47 10.14 -1.17 7.54
N ILE A 48 10.30 -0.14 6.70
CA ILE A 48 9.35 0.17 5.61
C ILE A 48 10.11 0.02 4.29
N ARG A 49 9.50 -0.64 3.30
CA ARG A 49 10.07 -0.82 1.97
C ARG A 49 9.10 -0.30 0.91
N LEU A 50 9.56 0.63 0.07
CA LEU A 50 8.86 0.90 -1.18
C LEU A 50 9.23 -0.16 -2.23
N VAL A 51 8.25 -0.57 -3.01
CA VAL A 51 8.45 -1.43 -4.17
C VAL A 51 7.63 -0.88 -5.32
N TYR A 52 8.32 -0.44 -6.38
CA TYR A 52 7.67 0.07 -7.59
C TYR A 52 7.33 -1.03 -8.58
N GLN A 53 6.52 -0.67 -9.58
CA GLN A 53 6.28 -1.52 -10.74
C GLN A 53 7.63 -1.88 -11.40
N ASN A 54 7.95 -3.18 -11.44
CA ASN A 54 9.19 -3.80 -11.94
C ASN A 54 10.37 -3.89 -10.95
N GLU A 55 10.19 -3.54 -9.68
CA GLU A 55 11.20 -3.81 -8.65
C GLU A 55 11.01 -5.20 -8.02
N GLY A 56 12.12 -5.86 -7.74
CA GLY A 56 12.13 -7.15 -7.07
C GLY A 56 12.05 -6.99 -5.55
N TYR A 57 11.04 -7.62 -4.94
CA TYR A 57 10.97 -7.88 -3.51
C TYR A 57 10.33 -9.25 -3.30
N ALA A 58 10.65 -9.95 -2.22
CA ALA A 58 10.01 -11.22 -1.89
C ALA A 58 9.46 -11.15 -0.47
N CYS A 59 8.14 -10.98 -0.35
CA CYS A 59 7.48 -10.90 0.95
C CYS A 59 7.66 -12.20 1.75
N ALA A 60 7.87 -12.04 3.04
CA ALA A 60 7.90 -13.09 4.05
C ALA A 60 6.56 -13.15 4.81
N GLU A 61 6.33 -14.25 5.54
CA GLU A 61 5.07 -14.52 6.26
C GLU A 61 4.68 -13.43 7.27
N GLY A 62 5.66 -12.71 7.84
CA GLY A 62 5.41 -11.63 8.81
C GLY A 62 5.20 -10.24 8.19
N ASP A 63 5.29 -10.09 6.88
CA ASP A 63 5.19 -8.78 6.23
C ASP A 63 3.75 -8.30 6.16
N VAL A 64 3.59 -6.98 6.10
CA VAL A 64 2.33 -6.31 5.81
C VAL A 64 2.49 -5.56 4.50
N VAL A 65 1.65 -5.85 3.52
CA VAL A 65 1.69 -5.19 2.22
C VAL A 65 0.58 -4.15 2.13
N ILE A 66 0.89 -2.96 1.64
CA ILE A 66 -0.05 -1.93 1.25
C ILE A 66 0.08 -1.71 -0.25
N ALA A 67 -0.94 -2.04 -1.02
CA ALA A 67 -1.09 -1.61 -2.41
C ALA A 67 -1.74 -0.22 -2.43
N TYR A 68 -1.06 0.76 -3.02
CA TYR A 68 -1.45 2.17 -2.92
C TYR A 68 -1.70 2.84 -4.28
N GLY A 69 -2.76 3.65 -4.36
CA GLY A 69 -3.09 4.48 -5.54
C GLY A 69 -4.37 5.28 -5.34
N HIS A 70 -4.69 6.20 -6.25
CA HIS A 70 -6.02 6.82 -6.32
C HIS A 70 -6.99 5.92 -7.06
N GLY A 71 -8.29 6.13 -6.86
CA GLY A 71 -9.32 5.47 -7.68
C GLY A 71 -9.40 6.14 -9.04
N GLY A 72 -9.41 5.34 -10.10
CA GLY A 72 -9.52 5.79 -11.48
C GLY A 72 -10.94 6.13 -11.94
N ASP A 73 -11.06 6.60 -13.18
CA ASP A 73 -12.27 7.03 -13.90
C ASP A 73 -13.41 6.01 -13.89
N ASP A 74 -13.11 4.70 -13.88
CA ASP A 74 -14.11 3.63 -13.86
C ASP A 74 -14.39 3.07 -12.45
N ASN A 75 -13.75 3.65 -11.42
CA ASN A 75 -13.76 3.22 -10.03
C ASN A 75 -13.18 1.81 -9.77
N ALA A 76 -12.63 1.15 -10.78
CA ALA A 76 -11.96 -0.15 -10.66
C ALA A 76 -10.44 -0.01 -10.82
N ASP A 77 -10.00 0.81 -11.76
CA ASP A 77 -8.61 1.12 -12.02
C ASP A 77 -7.97 1.95 -10.90
N LEU A 78 -6.65 1.88 -10.81
CA LEU A 78 -5.86 2.79 -9.98
C LEU A 78 -5.20 3.84 -10.87
N SER A 79 -5.13 5.07 -10.35
CA SER A 79 -4.47 6.19 -11.01
C SER A 79 -3.52 6.94 -10.08
N ASN A 80 -2.61 7.70 -10.66
CA ASN A 80 -1.83 8.72 -9.96
C ASN A 80 -2.01 10.11 -10.61
N ASN A 81 -1.57 11.17 -9.94
CA ASN A 81 -1.74 12.53 -10.47
C ASN A 81 -0.76 12.87 -11.61
N GLN A 82 0.19 11.97 -11.90
CA GLN A 82 1.04 12.03 -13.09
C GLN A 82 0.32 11.50 -14.33
N GLY A 83 -0.94 11.06 -14.20
CA GLY A 83 -1.74 10.54 -15.31
C GLY A 83 -1.37 9.12 -15.70
N GLN A 84 -0.71 8.36 -14.83
CA GLN A 84 -0.54 6.92 -15.00
C GLN A 84 -1.80 6.19 -14.54
N TRP A 85 -2.13 5.13 -15.25
CA TRP A 85 -3.33 4.32 -15.08
C TRP A 85 -2.95 2.86 -15.07
N VAL A 86 -3.43 2.11 -14.08
CA VAL A 86 -3.15 0.68 -13.96
C VAL A 86 -4.41 -0.09 -13.64
N LYS A 87 -4.57 -1.21 -14.34
CA LYS A 87 -5.75 -2.05 -14.19
C LYS A 87 -5.62 -2.91 -12.94
N PRO A 88 -6.74 -3.38 -12.36
CA PRO A 88 -6.72 -4.35 -11.26
C PRO A 88 -5.84 -5.57 -11.53
N LYS A 89 -5.85 -6.04 -12.78
CA LYS A 89 -5.01 -7.16 -13.23
C LYS A 89 -3.51 -6.87 -13.02
N ASP A 90 -3.04 -5.69 -13.42
CA ASP A 90 -1.62 -5.32 -13.35
C ASP A 90 -1.17 -5.18 -11.88
N VAL A 91 -2.05 -4.66 -11.02
CA VAL A 91 -1.82 -4.58 -9.57
C VAL A 91 -1.68 -5.99 -8.97
N ILE A 92 -2.56 -6.92 -9.35
CA ILE A 92 -2.50 -8.30 -8.86
C ILE A 92 -1.23 -9.00 -9.35
N GLU A 93 -0.87 -8.86 -10.62
CA GLU A 93 0.35 -9.44 -11.18
C GLU A 93 1.61 -8.90 -10.49
N MET A 94 1.65 -7.61 -10.16
CA MET A 94 2.73 -7.03 -9.36
C MET A 94 2.79 -7.65 -7.96
N LEU A 95 1.65 -7.74 -7.27
CA LEU A 95 1.58 -8.31 -5.92
C LEU A 95 1.99 -9.79 -5.89
N GLU A 96 1.59 -10.56 -6.89
CA GLU A 96 2.03 -11.96 -7.08
C GLU A 96 3.53 -12.02 -7.37
N GLY A 97 4.04 -11.09 -8.19
CA GLY A 97 5.46 -10.97 -8.52
C GLY A 97 6.35 -10.72 -7.29
N ILE A 98 5.84 -10.01 -6.28
CA ILE A 98 6.56 -9.79 -5.01
C ILE A 98 6.26 -10.83 -3.93
N ASN A 99 5.54 -11.91 -4.28
CA ASN A 99 5.10 -12.94 -3.35
C ASN A 99 4.22 -12.41 -2.20
N ALA A 100 3.36 -11.40 -2.44
CA ALA A 100 2.48 -10.85 -1.41
C ALA A 100 1.48 -11.89 -0.83
N GLN A 101 1.25 -12.99 -1.54
CA GLN A 101 0.56 -14.18 -1.04
C GLN A 101 1.35 -14.97 0.01
N ALA A 102 2.54 -14.54 0.43
CA ALA A 102 3.19 -15.02 1.65
C ALA A 102 2.91 -14.10 2.84
N ALA A 103 2.76 -12.79 2.63
CA ALA A 103 2.54 -11.78 3.68
C ALA A 103 1.37 -12.09 4.63
N GLU A 104 1.48 -11.65 5.89
CA GLU A 104 0.44 -11.80 6.91
C GLU A 104 -0.86 -11.11 6.48
N ARG A 105 -0.73 -9.92 5.87
CA ARG A 105 -1.86 -9.09 5.39
C ARG A 105 -1.52 -8.34 4.11
N VAL A 106 -2.55 -8.09 3.31
CA VAL A 106 -2.50 -7.21 2.13
C VAL A 106 -3.62 -6.19 2.24
N LEU A 107 -3.27 -4.91 2.22
CA LEU A 107 -4.16 -3.77 2.40
C LEU A 107 -4.23 -3.00 1.07
N PHE A 108 -5.43 -2.65 0.64
CA PHE A 108 -5.64 -1.83 -0.57
C PHE A 108 -6.08 -0.44 -0.14
N MET A 109 -5.17 0.51 -0.28
CA MET A 109 -5.37 1.91 0.08
C MET A 109 -5.63 2.73 -1.18
N ALA A 110 -6.85 2.62 -1.69
CA ALA A 110 -7.35 3.42 -2.80
C ALA A 110 -8.83 3.76 -2.60
N CYS A 111 -9.28 4.89 -3.16
CA CYS A 111 -10.71 5.17 -3.29
C CYS A 111 -11.38 3.99 -4.03
N TYR A 112 -12.60 3.65 -3.64
CA TYR A 112 -13.39 2.58 -4.29
C TYR A 112 -12.80 1.16 -4.22
N SER A 113 -11.73 0.94 -3.45
CA SER A 113 -11.11 -0.38 -3.29
C SER A 113 -11.99 -1.48 -2.69
N ALA A 114 -13.19 -1.15 -2.22
CA ALA A 114 -14.20 -2.12 -1.78
C ALA A 114 -15.15 -2.59 -2.91
N LEU A 115 -15.14 -1.96 -4.09
CA LEU A 115 -15.98 -2.33 -5.22
C LEU A 115 -15.54 -3.66 -5.84
N GLU A 116 -16.51 -4.49 -6.26
CA GLU A 116 -16.31 -5.89 -6.68
C GLU A 116 -15.24 -6.09 -7.77
N ASN A 117 -15.13 -5.14 -8.71
CA ASN A 117 -14.18 -5.22 -9.82
C ASN A 117 -12.81 -4.59 -9.51
N HIS A 118 -12.61 -4.03 -8.32
CA HIS A 118 -11.34 -3.45 -7.92
C HIS A 118 -10.33 -4.55 -7.55
N ALA A 119 -9.04 -4.20 -7.52
CA ALA A 119 -7.97 -5.13 -7.16
C ALA A 119 -8.16 -5.84 -5.80
N ALA A 120 -8.82 -5.21 -4.82
CA ALA A 120 -8.92 -5.78 -3.47
C ALA A 120 -9.88 -6.98 -3.39
N PRO A 121 -11.14 -6.89 -3.89
CA PRO A 121 -12.02 -8.05 -3.89
C PRO A 121 -11.52 -9.16 -4.82
N LEU A 122 -10.94 -8.81 -5.96
CA LEU A 122 -10.32 -9.78 -6.88
C LEU A 122 -9.15 -10.53 -6.22
N TRP A 123 -8.27 -9.83 -5.50
CA TRP A 123 -7.20 -10.45 -4.72
C TRP A 123 -7.74 -11.37 -3.63
N LYS A 124 -8.75 -10.90 -2.88
CA LYS A 124 -9.39 -11.68 -1.80
C LYS A 124 -10.02 -12.96 -2.33
N ALA A 125 -10.70 -12.90 -3.48
CA ALA A 125 -11.30 -14.06 -4.13
C ALA A 125 -10.26 -15.09 -4.59
N ARG A 126 -9.08 -14.63 -5.05
CA ARG A 126 -8.02 -15.50 -5.56
C ARG A 126 -7.19 -16.15 -4.45
N HIS A 127 -6.80 -15.40 -3.44
CA HIS A 127 -5.77 -15.82 -2.47
C HIS A 127 -6.30 -16.08 -1.06
N GLY A 128 -7.59 -15.79 -0.79
CA GLY A 128 -8.27 -16.15 0.47
C GLY A 128 -7.70 -15.51 1.74
N LYS A 129 -6.75 -14.57 1.63
CA LYS A 129 -6.02 -13.97 2.74
C LYS A 129 -6.81 -12.90 3.50
N LYS A 130 -6.25 -12.48 4.65
CA LYS A 130 -6.68 -11.33 5.46
C LYS A 130 -6.49 -10.00 4.69
N THR A 131 -7.26 -9.84 3.63
CA THR A 131 -7.26 -8.69 2.74
C THR A 131 -8.27 -7.65 3.21
N PHE A 132 -7.84 -6.41 3.27
CA PHE A 132 -8.69 -5.27 3.60
C PHE A 132 -8.66 -4.27 2.46
N GLY A 133 -9.83 -3.86 2.01
CA GLY A 133 -10.00 -2.78 1.04
C GLY A 133 -10.97 -1.74 1.62
N GLY A 134 -10.92 -0.52 1.11
CA GLY A 134 -11.74 0.59 1.57
C GLY A 134 -11.04 1.44 2.61
N LEU A 135 -11.08 2.76 2.41
CA LEU A 135 -10.42 3.75 3.26
C LEU A 135 -10.77 3.59 4.74
N LYS A 136 -12.04 3.30 5.04
CA LYS A 136 -12.54 3.12 6.40
C LYS A 136 -11.95 1.86 7.05
N ASP A 137 -11.96 0.74 6.35
CA ASP A 137 -11.46 -0.53 6.87
C ASP A 137 -9.95 -0.43 7.10
N VAL A 138 -9.22 0.18 6.17
CA VAL A 138 -7.78 0.42 6.36
C VAL A 138 -7.52 1.44 7.48
N ALA A 139 -8.32 2.51 7.58
CA ALA A 139 -8.19 3.47 8.67
C ALA A 139 -8.43 2.87 10.05
N THR A 140 -9.24 1.81 10.18
CA THR A 140 -9.37 1.09 11.46
C THR A 140 -8.12 0.28 11.84
N LEU A 141 -7.26 -0.03 10.85
CA LEU A 141 -5.97 -0.69 11.03
C LEU A 141 -4.83 0.28 11.32
N PHE A 142 -5.09 1.58 11.49
CA PHE A 142 -4.08 2.53 11.92
C PHE A 142 -4.66 3.46 13.00
N GLN A 143 -4.05 3.49 14.19
CA GLN A 143 -4.44 4.41 15.25
C GLN A 143 -3.44 5.56 15.37
N GLY A 144 -3.94 6.74 15.76
CA GLY A 144 -3.11 7.88 16.14
C GLY A 144 -2.30 8.51 15.00
N PRO A 145 -1.08 9.04 15.29
CA PRO A 145 -0.24 9.77 14.32
C PRO A 145 0.14 8.94 13.09
N LEU A 146 0.19 7.62 13.21
CA LEU A 146 0.53 6.71 12.12
C LEU A 146 -0.49 6.74 10.98
N ARG A 147 -1.77 6.86 11.33
CA ARG A 147 -2.85 7.07 10.37
C ARG A 147 -2.60 8.37 9.63
N SER A 148 -2.43 9.48 10.35
CA SER A 148 -2.22 10.78 9.73
C SER A 148 -0.95 10.83 8.88
N GLY A 149 0.17 10.27 9.33
CA GLY A 149 1.44 10.24 8.58
C GLY A 149 1.40 9.32 7.36
N LEU A 150 0.83 8.12 7.46
CA LEU A 150 0.76 7.18 6.35
C LEU A 150 -0.29 7.61 5.31
N PHE A 151 -1.45 8.14 5.73
CA PHE A 151 -2.40 8.73 4.79
C PHE A 151 -1.86 10.03 4.19
N THR A 152 -1.29 10.95 4.98
CA THR A 152 -0.84 12.24 4.46
C THR A 152 0.45 12.11 3.67
N GLY A 153 1.44 11.35 4.12
CA GLY A 153 2.71 11.17 3.44
C GLY A 153 2.57 10.43 2.12
N VAL A 154 1.83 9.32 2.09
CA VAL A 154 1.64 8.54 0.86
C VAL A 154 0.64 9.24 -0.09
N CYS A 155 -0.40 9.93 0.42
CA CYS A 155 -1.23 10.81 -0.43
C CYS A 155 -0.43 11.99 -0.98
N LYS A 156 0.38 12.69 -0.17
CA LYS A 156 1.24 13.78 -0.66
C LYS A 156 2.20 13.28 -1.73
N ALA A 157 2.74 12.08 -1.56
CA ALA A 157 3.59 11.42 -2.53
C ALA A 157 2.90 11.29 -3.89
N LEU A 158 1.60 11.04 -3.94
CA LEU A 158 0.87 11.08 -5.22
C LEU A 158 0.33 12.46 -5.60
N VAL A 159 0.19 13.43 -4.67
CA VAL A 159 -0.55 14.70 -4.83
C VAL A 159 0.28 15.88 -5.28
N GLU A 160 1.55 16.02 -4.87
CA GLU A 160 2.32 17.24 -5.18
C GLU A 160 3.13 17.09 -6.48
N VAL A 161 2.85 17.99 -7.42
CA VAL A 161 3.63 18.29 -8.64
C VAL A 161 4.27 19.67 -8.45
#